data_AF-A0A972Q6R9-F1
#
_entry.id   AF-A0A972Q6R9-F1
#
_cell.length_a   1.000
_cell.length_b   1.000
_cell.length_c   1.000
_cell.angle_alpha   90.00
_cell.angle_beta   90.00
_cell.angle_gamma   90.00
#
_symmetry.space_group_name_H-M   'P 1'
#
loop_
_entity.id
_entity.type
_entity.pdbx_description
1 polymer ?
#
loop_
_entity_poly.entity_id
_entity_poly.type
_entity_poly.pdbx_seq_one_letter_code
_entity_poly.pdbx_strand_id
1 'polypeptide(L)' 'MSIIVLKLPEVKPSTETRPKGCPHCHGETFQRWGKVSKPVKDNRIDTVGVYR' A
#
# COMPACT_ATOMS: atom_id res chain seq x y z
N MET A 1 32.24 17.74 -15.62
CA MET A 1 31.42 17.09 -14.58
C MET A 1 30.20 16.50 -15.24
N SER A 2 30.14 15.18 -15.36
CA SER A 2 28.99 14.48 -15.95
C SER A 2 27.94 14.24 -14.86
N ILE A 3 26.76 14.82 -15.03
CA ILE A 3 25.59 14.49 -14.21
C ILE A 3 24.91 13.29 -14.88
N ILE A 4 24.92 12.15 -14.20
CA ILE A 4 24.17 10.96 -14.61
C ILE A 4 22.77 11.09 -14.00
N VAL A 5 21.76 11.23 -14.84
CA VAL A 5 20.36 11.26 -14.40
C VAL A 5 19.77 9.86 -14.53
N LEU A 6 19.61 9.18 -13.39
CA LEU A 6 18.87 7.92 -13.31
C LEU A 6 17.37 8.25 -13.29
N LYS A 7 16.70 8.15 -14.45
CA LYS A 7 15.24 8.23 -14.51
C LYS A 7 14.66 6.87 -14.16
N LEU A 8 13.86 6.82 -13.11
CA LEU A 8 12.99 5.67 -12.88
C LEU A 8 12.02 5.55 -14.07
N PRO A 9 11.73 4.32 -14.55
CA PRO A 9 10.73 4.13 -15.58
C PRO A 9 9.39 4.65 -15.07
N GLU A 10 8.56 5.14 -15.99
CA GLU A 10 7.16 5.43 -15.70
C GLU A 10 6.45 4.10 -15.41
N VAL A 11 6.45 3.71 -14.14
CA VAL A 11 5.71 2.55 -13.66
C VAL A 11 4.25 2.96 -13.59
N LYS A 12 3.37 2.16 -14.20
CA LYS A 12 1.92 2.37 -14.11
C LYS A 12 1.54 2.53 -12.63
N PRO A 13 0.72 3.54 -12.29
CA PRO A 13 0.25 3.70 -10.93
C PRO A 13 -0.41 2.39 -10.48
N SER A 14 -0.06 1.94 -9.28
CA SER A 14 -0.80 0.87 -8.61
C SER A 14 -2.27 1.26 -8.60
N THR A 15 -3.15 0.35 -9.00
CA THR A 15 -4.59 0.55 -9.05
C THR A 15 -5.05 1.30 -7.80
N GLU A 16 -5.74 2.44 -7.93
CA GLU A 16 -6.23 3.20 -6.76
C GLU A 16 -7.38 2.47 -6.06
N THR A 17 -8.07 1.59 -6.79
CA THR A 17 -9.27 0.89 -6.34
C THR A 17 -8.97 -0.52 -5.85
N ARG A 18 -9.64 -0.92 -4.76
CA ARG A 18 -9.48 -2.25 -4.15
C ARG A 18 -9.81 -3.35 -5.15
N PRO A 19 -8.83 -4.18 -5.54
CA PRO A 19 -9.11 -5.32 -6.39
C PRO A 19 -10.00 -6.29 -5.61
N LYS A 20 -11.12 -6.67 -6.22
CA LYS A 20 -12.10 -7.59 -5.61
C LYS A 20 -11.64 -9.05 -5.66
N GLY A 21 -10.61 -9.36 -6.43
CA GLY A 21 -10.01 -10.68 -6.54
C GLY A 21 -8.59 -10.60 -7.12
N CYS A 22 -7.78 -11.62 -6.86
CA CYS A 22 -6.41 -11.70 -7.36
C CYS A 22 -6.38 -11.74 -8.90
N PRO A 23 -5.60 -10.89 -9.61
CA PRO A 23 -5.54 -10.93 -11.08
C PRO A 23 -4.88 -12.20 -11.64
N HIS A 24 -4.19 -12.98 -10.78
CA HIS A 24 -3.51 -14.21 -11.18
C HIS A 24 -4.29 -15.48 -10.83
N CYS A 25 -4.92 -15.53 -9.65
CA CYS A 25 -5.62 -16.74 -9.17
C CYS A 25 -7.12 -16.56 -8.94
N HIS A 26 -7.66 -15.36 -9.14
CA HIS A 26 -9.07 -15.00 -8.96
C HIS A 26 -9.64 -15.28 -7.55
N GLY A 27 -8.78 -15.59 -6.58
CA GLY A 27 -9.20 -15.85 -5.20
C GLY A 27 -9.73 -14.60 -4.51
N GLU A 28 -10.77 -14.78 -3.68
CA GLU A 28 -11.35 -13.76 -2.81
C GLU A 28 -10.49 -13.55 -1.55
N THR A 29 -9.28 -13.01 -1.67
CA THR A 29 -8.59 -12.50 -0.46
C THR A 29 -7.36 -11.70 -0.84
N PHE A 30 -7.47 -10.38 -0.80
CA PHE A 30 -6.31 -9.56 -0.46
C PHE A 30 -6.41 -9.25 1.02
N GLN A 31 -5.87 -10.13 1.86
CA GLN A 31 -5.53 -9.68 3.20
C GLN A 31 -4.47 -8.58 3.04
N ARG A 32 -4.73 -7.41 3.65
CA ARG A 32 -3.83 -6.24 3.78
C ARG A 32 -3.90 -5.14 2.71
N TRP A 33 -4.98 -5.04 1.94
CA TRP A 33 -5.13 -3.98 0.94
C TRP A 33 -5.85 -2.74 1.50
N GLY A 34 -5.08 -1.88 2.17
CA GLY A 34 -5.57 -0.64 2.74
C GLY A 34 -5.02 -0.47 4.15
N LYS A 35 -4.10 0.48 4.32
CA LYS A 35 -3.59 0.90 5.62
C LYS A 35 -4.46 2.05 6.13
N VAL A 36 -5.12 1.83 7.26
CA VAL A 36 -5.88 2.89 7.96
C VAL A 36 -5.16 3.19 9.27
N SER A 37 -4.94 4.47 9.55
CA SER A 37 -4.48 4.91 10.86
C SER A 37 -5.66 4.85 11.83
N LYS A 38 -5.52 4.09 12.92
CA LYS A 38 -6.52 4.05 13.99
C LYS A 38 -5.91 4.55 15.30
N PRO A 39 -6.63 5.38 16.05
CA PRO A 39 -6.21 5.75 17.39
C PRO A 39 -6.27 4.53 18.32
N VAL A 40 -5.31 4.43 19.22
CA VAL A 40 -5.29 3.41 20.28
C VAL A 40 -5.14 4.07 21.64
N LYS A 41 -5.65 3.41 22.68
CA LYS A 41 -5.47 3.86 24.06
C LYS A 41 -4.19 3.24 24.60
N ASP A 42 -3.07 3.88 24.31
CA ASP A 42 -1.76 3.50 24.84
C ASP A 42 -1.04 4.77 25.33
N ASN A 43 -0.24 4.65 26.39
CA ASN A 43 0.42 5.79 27.03
C ASN A 43 1.68 6.26 26.27
N ARG A 44 2.10 5.52 25.23
CA ARG A 44 3.33 5.77 24.46
C ARG A 44 3.07 5.82 22.95
N ILE A 45 2.00 5.21 22.45
CA ILE A 45 1.67 5.13 21.03
C ILE A 45 0.23 5.61 20.81
N ASP A 46 0.05 6.74 20.12
CA ASP A 46 -1.30 7.30 19.93
C ASP A 46 -2.07 6.67 18.76
N THR A 47 -1.36 6.16 17.74
CA THR A 47 -1.97 5.60 16.53
C THR A 47 -1.22 4.38 16.00
N VAL A 48 -1.97 3.45 15.39
CA VAL A 48 -1.41 2.26 14.74
C VAL A 48 -1.94 2.13 13.31
N GLY A 49 -1.09 1.64 12.42
CA GLY A 49 -1.50 1.26 11.07
C GLY A 49 -2.17 -0.11 11.08
N VAL A 50 -3.46 -0.16 10.75
CA VAL A 50 -4.21 -1.41 10.60
C VAL A 50 -4.37 -1.71 9.11
N TYR A 51 -4.11 -2.96 8.73
CA TYR A 51 -4.26 -3.46 7.38
C TYR A 51 -5.55 -4.29 7.29
N ARG A 52 -6.44 -3.98 6.34
CA ARG A 52 -7.72 -4.70 6.12
C ARG A 52 -7.80 -5.30 4.73
#